data_AF-A0A8H7NN76-F1
#
_entry.id   AF-A0A8H7NN76-F1
#
_cell.length_a   1.000
_cell.length_b   1.000
_cell.length_c   1.000
_cell.angle_alpha   90.00
_cell.angle_beta   90.00
_cell.angle_gamma   90.00
#
_symmetry.space_group_name_H-M   'P 1'
#
loop_
_entity.id
_entity.type
_entity.pdbx_description
1 polymer ?
#
loop_
_entity_poly.entity_id
_entity_poly.type
_entity_poly.pdbx_seq_one_letter_code
_entity_poly.pdbx_strand_id
1 'polypeptide(L)'
;MPVSQWFLGRFHLLLRLRMLCTYTQTYNTVLYPRPSSQTSQKHLNTLRIWLASNKLLTAAGRAQPLFQKLVSTKTRIQNTLGSTESGMHPVERCQDPASMKTSLVLGHEYRHFSGNLYEQVIVRKPELELYQGVFCTFPELQEWPMKDLYSKHPTNEGEWIHRGRADDIVVFSTGEKLNPIDMEDIINENPLVSAALIGGQCRFQSYLLVELSQQPESKEDRARILDTIWDSIKRANQISPSHAKIHRDMILLTTLEKPMLRAGKGTVQRQLTLEMYSSEIDNLYSEHNEQSLRQTEDSKNQSLEKAIKEIVAQSTEINVAALTPENDLFSHGLDSLQVSVIAKKINQLLANKGKFISFDTKIVYRNPSLQALAASVSTILNGEDSSLEAPQSSMQEIFDKFRRHPDFCEGCS
;
A
#
# COMPACT_ATOMS: atom_id res chain seq x y z
N MET A 1 52.25 -3.87 25.96
CA MET A 1 51.28 -4.78 26.61
C MET A 1 49.88 -4.24 26.36
N PRO A 2 48.91 -5.06 25.93
CA PRO A 2 47.70 -4.57 25.29
C PRO A 2 46.56 -4.27 26.28
N VAL A 3 45.77 -3.27 25.93
CA VAL A 3 44.55 -2.75 26.59
C VAL A 3 43.35 -3.70 26.38
N SER A 4 43.58 -5.02 26.32
CA SER A 4 42.60 -6.01 25.84
C SER A 4 41.79 -6.72 26.93
N GLN A 5 41.83 -6.28 28.19
CA GLN A 5 41.13 -6.99 29.28
C GLN A 5 40.08 -6.18 30.06
N TRP A 6 39.84 -4.91 29.72
CA TRP A 6 38.76 -4.12 30.36
C TRP A 6 37.44 -4.07 29.56
N PHE A 7 37.43 -4.50 28.31
CA PHE A 7 36.25 -4.39 27.43
C PHE A 7 35.35 -5.64 27.37
N LEU A 8 35.80 -6.81 27.84
CA LEU A 8 35.10 -8.08 27.64
C LEU A 8 34.14 -8.48 28.77
N GLY A 9 34.21 -7.86 29.95
CA GLY A 9 33.39 -8.24 31.11
C GLY A 9 31.97 -7.66 31.15
N ARG A 10 31.68 -6.58 30.41
CA ARG A 10 30.34 -5.93 30.41
C ARG A 10 29.55 -6.05 29.10
N PHE A 11 30.16 -6.58 28.05
CA PHE A 11 29.46 -6.81 26.77
C PHE A 11 28.53 -8.02 26.81
N HIS A 12 28.79 -9.01 27.66
CA HIS A 12 27.98 -10.24 27.73
C HIS A 12 26.63 -10.09 28.46
N LEU A 13 26.41 -9.01 29.23
CA LEU A 13 25.10 -8.76 29.86
C LEU A 13 24.16 -7.89 28.99
N LEU A 14 24.72 -7.12 28.05
CA LEU A 14 23.97 -6.26 27.13
C LEU A 14 23.37 -7.01 25.92
N LEU A 15 23.81 -8.23 25.65
CA LEU A 15 23.29 -9.07 24.56
C LEU A 15 22.02 -9.85 24.92
N ARG A 16 21.56 -9.83 26.18
CA ARG A 16 20.30 -10.48 26.60
C ARG A 16 19.10 -9.54 26.71
N LEU A 17 19.26 -8.25 26.43
CA LEU A 17 18.18 -7.28 26.34
C LEU A 17 18.36 -6.50 25.04
N ARG A 18 17.48 -6.71 24.06
CA ARG A 18 17.39 -5.91 22.83
C ARG A 18 16.94 -4.46 23.16
N MET A 19 17.77 -3.69 23.86
CA MET A 19 17.60 -2.25 24.10
C MET A 19 18.96 -1.57 23.94
N LEU A 20 19.12 -0.77 22.89
CA LEU A 20 20.22 0.18 22.76
C LEU A 20 19.85 1.43 23.55
N CYS A 21 20.29 1.47 24.82
CA CYS A 21 20.20 2.68 25.64
C CYS A 21 21.55 3.39 25.57
N THR A 22 21.71 4.37 24.67
CA THR A 22 22.89 5.24 24.65
C THR A 22 22.75 6.28 25.77
N TYR A 23 23.52 6.10 26.83
CA TYR A 23 23.59 7.04 27.95
C TYR A 23 24.54 8.19 27.60
N THR A 24 24.04 9.25 26.96
CA THR A 24 24.76 10.52 26.82
C THR A 24 24.28 11.49 27.90
N GLN A 25 25.18 11.86 28.79
CA GLN A 25 24.97 12.57 30.07
C GLN A 25 24.38 13.99 29.99
N THR A 26 23.88 14.43 28.83
CA THR A 26 23.38 15.81 28.61
C THR A 26 21.99 15.89 28.00
N TYR A 27 21.39 14.80 27.52
CA TYR A 27 20.00 14.78 27.06
C TYR A 27 19.31 13.49 27.50
N ASN A 28 18.21 13.62 28.24
CA ASN A 28 17.32 12.54 28.70
C ASN A 28 16.54 11.94 27.51
N THR A 29 17.23 11.26 26.60
CA THR A 29 16.67 10.67 25.37
C THR A 29 16.80 9.15 25.41
N VAL A 30 15.72 8.42 25.16
CA VAL A 30 15.70 6.95 25.11
C VAL A 30 15.11 6.49 23.77
N LEU A 31 15.86 5.65 23.04
CA LEU A 31 15.45 5.07 21.76
C LEU A 31 14.59 3.82 22.00
N TYR A 32 13.33 3.84 21.55
CA TYR A 32 12.42 2.69 21.70
C TYR A 32 12.24 1.95 20.36
N PRO A 33 12.57 0.66 20.26
CA PRO A 33 12.21 -0.15 19.09
C PRO A 33 10.70 -0.41 19.05
N ARG A 34 10.11 -0.45 17.85
CA ARG A 34 8.67 -0.73 17.62
C ARG A 34 8.25 -1.96 18.44
N PRO A 35 7.23 -1.87 19.32
CA PRO A 35 6.80 -3.03 20.08
C PRO A 35 6.22 -4.08 19.12
N SER A 36 6.77 -5.29 19.14
CA SER A 36 6.15 -6.46 18.52
C SER A 36 4.96 -6.94 19.36
N SER A 37 4.00 -7.62 18.72
CA SER A 37 2.80 -8.24 19.31
C SER A 37 3.04 -9.02 20.61
N GLN A 38 4.25 -9.53 20.86
CA GLN A 38 4.68 -10.07 22.15
C GLN A 38 5.22 -9.00 23.11
N THR A 39 4.35 -8.12 23.61
CA THR A 39 4.74 -7.19 24.67
C THR A 39 4.72 -7.94 26.02
N SER A 40 5.86 -8.47 26.44
CA SER A 40 5.99 -9.13 27.76
C SER A 40 5.54 -8.21 28.91
N GLN A 41 5.01 -8.77 30.01
CA GLN A 41 4.61 -8.01 31.22
C GLN A 41 5.73 -7.08 31.74
N LYS A 42 6.99 -7.43 31.48
CA LYS A 42 8.19 -6.65 31.78
C LYS A 42 8.29 -5.36 30.94
N HIS A 43 7.87 -5.38 29.68
CA HIS A 43 7.77 -4.19 28.83
C HIS A 43 6.70 -3.22 29.34
N LEU A 44 5.54 -3.73 29.76
CA LEU A 44 4.46 -2.89 30.31
C LEU A 44 4.86 -2.21 31.62
N ASN A 45 5.59 -2.91 32.50
CA ASN A 45 6.11 -2.30 33.73
C ASN A 45 7.19 -1.25 33.46
N THR A 46 8.06 -1.49 32.46
CA THR A 46 9.06 -0.50 32.03
C THR A 46 8.41 0.74 31.42
N LEU A 47 7.38 0.55 30.57
CA LEU A 47 6.55 1.63 30.04
C LEU A 47 5.87 2.43 31.15
N ARG A 48 5.30 1.77 32.17
CA ARG A 48 4.67 2.45 33.32
C ARG A 48 5.64 3.31 34.11
N ILE A 49 6.83 2.79 34.43
CA ILE A 49 7.88 3.55 35.13
C ILE A 49 8.34 4.75 34.28
N TRP A 50 8.42 4.56 32.96
CA TRP A 50 8.85 5.60 32.04
C TRP A 50 7.79 6.70 31.82
N LEU A 51 6.51 6.33 31.65
CA LEU A 51 5.39 7.29 31.55
C LEU A 51 5.26 8.17 32.81
N ALA A 52 5.74 7.70 33.96
CA ALA A 52 5.77 8.46 35.20
C ALA A 52 6.92 9.49 35.27
N SER A 53 7.87 9.47 34.33
CA SER A 53 9.12 10.25 34.42
C SER A 53 9.16 11.55 33.61
N ASN A 54 8.08 11.93 32.92
CA ASN A 54 7.99 13.17 32.10
C ASN A 54 9.15 13.39 31.10
N LYS A 55 9.77 12.30 30.61
CA LYS A 55 10.92 12.36 29.68
C LYS A 55 10.47 12.31 28.22
N LEU A 56 11.18 13.02 27.36
CA LEU A 56 10.99 12.97 25.90
C LEU A 56 11.23 11.54 25.38
N LEU A 57 10.26 10.97 24.67
CA LEU A 57 10.46 9.72 23.92
C LEU A 57 10.98 10.04 22.53
N THR A 58 12.02 9.33 22.09
CA THR A 58 12.40 9.32 20.68
C THR A 58 12.05 8.00 20.04
N ALA A 59 11.20 8.04 19.01
CA ALA A 59 10.93 6.89 18.15
C ALA A 59 11.78 7.00 16.87
N ALA A 60 12.42 5.91 16.49
CA ALA A 60 13.09 5.82 15.19
C ALA A 60 12.08 5.37 14.14
N GLY A 61 11.81 6.21 13.14
CA GLY A 61 10.75 6.00 12.14
C GLY A 61 9.34 6.35 12.64
N ARG A 62 8.30 5.96 11.88
CA ARG A 62 6.89 6.21 12.22
C ARG A 62 6.47 5.32 13.39
N ALA A 63 6.15 5.92 14.53
CA ALA A 63 5.49 5.19 15.62
C ALA A 63 4.03 4.90 15.24
N GLN A 64 3.51 3.75 15.67
CA GLN A 64 2.12 3.35 15.37
C GLN A 64 1.13 4.39 15.95
N PRO A 65 0.07 4.78 15.22
CA PRO A 65 -0.86 5.82 15.64
C PRO A 65 -1.48 5.58 17.03
N LEU A 66 -1.89 4.34 17.33
CA LEU A 66 -2.42 4.00 18.65
C LEU A 66 -1.39 4.17 19.77
N PHE A 67 -0.15 3.74 19.54
CA PHE A 67 0.94 3.92 20.50
C PHE A 67 1.23 5.41 20.72
N GLN A 68 1.30 6.20 19.64
CA GLN A 68 1.48 7.65 19.73
C GLN A 68 0.36 8.29 20.55
N LYS A 69 -0.90 7.93 20.29
CA LYS A 69 -2.07 8.45 21.01
C LYS A 69 -2.05 8.08 22.49
N LEU A 70 -1.68 6.85 22.84
CA LEU A 70 -1.61 6.42 24.23
C LEU A 70 -0.48 7.13 24.99
N VAL A 71 0.71 7.19 24.39
CA VAL A 71 1.90 7.74 25.04
C VAL A 71 1.86 9.27 25.12
N SER A 72 1.28 9.95 24.12
CA SER A 72 1.15 11.41 24.10
C SER A 72 0.30 11.96 25.26
N THR A 73 -0.59 11.14 25.85
CA THR A 73 -1.34 11.51 27.06
C THR A 73 -0.49 11.64 28.32
N LYS A 74 0.72 11.08 28.32
CA LYS A 74 1.58 11.01 29.52
C LYS A 74 2.94 11.67 29.32
N THR A 75 3.43 11.74 28.09
CA THR A 75 4.70 12.41 27.80
C THR A 75 4.81 12.79 26.32
N ARG A 76 5.83 13.59 25.99
CA ARG A 76 6.09 14.05 24.63
C ARG A 76 6.81 12.98 23.82
N ILE A 77 6.41 12.84 22.57
CA ILE A 77 7.04 11.96 21.58
C ILE A 77 7.66 12.84 20.50
N GLN A 78 8.91 12.58 20.17
CA GLN A 78 9.61 13.17 19.04
C GLN A 78 9.99 12.03 18.08
N ASN A 79 9.55 12.13 16.84
CA ASN A 79 10.03 11.22 15.81
C ASN A 79 11.44 11.64 15.40
N THR A 80 12.31 10.66 15.26
CA THR A 80 13.68 10.81 14.79
C THR A 80 13.85 10.00 13.52
N LEU A 81 14.58 10.56 12.56
CA LEU A 81 14.88 9.91 11.30
C LEU A 81 16.39 9.71 11.17
N GLY A 82 16.77 8.67 10.47
CA GLY A 82 18.14 8.41 10.11
C GLY A 82 18.28 7.11 9.35
N SER A 83 19.36 6.99 8.61
CA SER A 83 19.74 5.76 7.93
C SER A 83 21.15 5.34 8.32
N THR A 84 21.55 4.12 7.97
CA THR A 84 22.93 3.67 8.20
C THR A 84 23.92 4.52 7.40
N GLU A 85 23.51 4.96 6.21
CA GLU A 85 24.28 5.72 5.23
C GLU A 85 24.39 7.21 5.58
N SER A 86 23.35 7.79 6.17
CA SER A 86 23.24 9.23 6.44
C SER A 86 23.35 9.60 7.92
N GLY A 87 23.41 8.60 8.82
CA GLY A 87 23.38 8.82 10.26
C GLY A 87 22.03 9.34 10.75
N MET A 88 22.00 9.91 11.95
CA MET A 88 20.81 10.52 12.53
C MET A 88 20.61 11.93 11.96
N HIS A 89 19.40 12.22 11.50
CA HIS A 89 19.08 13.50 10.88
C HIS A 89 18.81 14.59 11.91
N PRO A 90 19.15 15.86 11.59
CA PRO A 90 18.86 17.00 12.46
C PRO A 90 17.35 17.31 12.39
N VAL A 91 16.57 16.75 13.31
CA VAL A 91 15.12 17.01 13.42
C VAL A 91 14.83 18.12 14.43
N GLU A 92 13.99 19.06 14.03
CA GLU A 92 13.43 20.11 14.88
C GLU A 92 12.24 19.58 15.67
N ARG A 93 11.94 20.24 16.78
CA ARG A 93 10.81 19.87 17.64
C ARG A 93 9.49 20.27 17.00
N CYS A 94 8.55 19.33 16.95
CA CYS A 94 7.19 19.57 16.50
C CYS A 94 6.20 19.50 17.67
N GLN A 95 5.07 20.19 17.55
CA GLN A 95 3.98 20.07 18.53
C GLN A 95 3.13 18.83 18.28
N ASP A 96 2.84 18.53 17.01
CA ASP A 96 2.13 17.30 16.64
C ASP A 96 3.09 16.10 16.66
N PRO A 97 2.84 15.07 17.50
CA PRO A 97 3.67 13.87 17.56
C PRO A 97 3.66 13.02 16.28
N ALA A 98 2.70 13.22 15.37
CA ALA A 98 2.68 12.54 14.07
C ALA A 98 3.51 13.27 13.00
N SER A 99 3.83 14.55 13.24
CA SER A 99 4.60 15.39 12.33
C SER A 99 6.11 15.29 12.58
N MET A 100 6.88 15.75 11.60
CA MET A 100 8.32 15.91 11.65
C MET A 100 8.73 17.17 10.92
N LYS A 101 9.78 17.82 11.41
CA LYS A 101 10.41 18.94 10.75
C LYS A 101 11.91 18.68 10.71
N THR A 102 12.45 18.41 9.54
CA THR A 102 13.90 18.24 9.38
C THR A 102 14.53 19.61 9.18
N SER A 103 15.63 19.86 9.87
CA SER A 103 16.35 21.13 9.77
C SER A 103 16.96 21.29 8.39
N LEU A 104 16.97 22.53 7.89
CA LEU A 104 17.54 22.87 6.58
C LEU A 104 19.04 22.61 6.49
N VAL A 105 19.75 22.46 7.61
CA VAL A 105 21.18 22.10 7.63
C VAL A 105 21.46 20.71 7.07
N LEU A 106 20.45 19.84 6.96
CA LEU A 106 20.60 18.57 6.22
C LEU A 106 20.78 18.80 4.70
N GLY A 107 20.35 19.96 4.18
CA GLY A 107 20.37 20.26 2.75
C GLY A 107 19.40 19.39 1.95
N HIS A 108 18.24 19.07 2.53
CA HIS A 108 17.23 18.24 1.89
C HIS A 108 16.17 19.05 1.13
N GLU A 109 15.57 18.40 0.14
CA GLU A 109 14.42 18.88 -0.61
C GLU A 109 13.28 17.86 -0.50
N TYR A 110 12.04 18.33 -0.56
CA TYR A 110 10.86 17.48 -0.71
C TYR A 110 10.38 17.56 -2.16
N ARG A 111 10.66 16.53 -2.95
CA ARG A 111 10.32 16.48 -4.37
C ARG A 111 9.00 15.74 -4.58
N HIS A 112 8.13 16.25 -5.44
CA HIS A 112 6.84 15.62 -5.71
C HIS A 112 7.03 14.20 -6.25
N PHE A 113 6.26 13.24 -5.72
CA PHE A 113 6.31 11.84 -6.14
C PHE A 113 5.00 11.39 -6.80
N SER A 114 3.87 11.54 -6.09
CA SER A 114 2.55 11.15 -6.58
C SER A 114 1.46 11.73 -5.69
N GLY A 115 0.39 12.28 -6.25
CA GLY A 115 -0.70 12.86 -5.47
C GLY A 115 -0.20 13.91 -4.47
N ASN A 116 -0.43 13.69 -3.18
CA ASN A 116 0.04 14.53 -2.08
C ASN A 116 1.35 14.04 -1.42
N LEU A 117 2.04 13.06 -2.03
CA LEU A 117 3.26 12.47 -1.52
C LEU A 117 4.50 13.13 -2.15
N TYR A 118 5.49 13.38 -1.31
CA TYR A 118 6.78 13.98 -1.64
C TYR A 118 7.91 13.12 -1.09
N GLU A 119 8.93 12.86 -1.90
CA GLU A 119 10.14 12.16 -1.48
C GLU A 119 11.15 13.14 -0.89
N GLN A 120 11.76 12.79 0.24
CA GLN A 120 12.88 13.54 0.80
C GLN A 120 14.18 13.15 0.07
N VAL A 121 14.87 14.13 -0.49
CA VAL A 121 16.15 13.95 -1.19
C VAL A 121 17.19 14.86 -0.55
N ILE A 122 18.34 14.31 -0.14
CA ILE A 122 19.46 15.11 0.36
C ILE A 122 20.26 15.59 -0.86
N VAL A 123 20.45 16.89 -1.01
CA VAL A 123 21.19 17.51 -2.12
C VAL A 123 22.52 18.03 -1.59
N ARG A 124 23.62 17.63 -2.23
CA ARG A 124 24.97 17.98 -1.79
C ARG A 124 25.18 19.47 -1.85
N LYS A 125 25.64 20.02 -0.72
CA LYS A 125 25.98 21.43 -0.57
C LYS A 125 27.33 21.52 0.15
N PRO A 126 28.40 22.02 -0.50
CA PRO A 126 29.72 22.13 0.13
C PRO A 126 29.69 22.84 1.48
N GLU A 127 28.83 23.84 1.64
CA GLU A 127 28.64 24.58 2.88
C GLU A 127 27.95 23.79 4.01
N LEU A 128 27.34 22.63 3.72
CA LEU A 128 26.64 21.76 4.68
C LEU A 128 27.34 20.40 4.88
N GLU A 129 28.57 20.23 4.39
CA GLU A 129 29.29 18.95 4.38
C GLU A 129 29.29 18.22 5.74
N LEU A 130 29.44 18.97 6.85
CA LEU A 130 29.42 18.44 8.22
C LEU A 130 28.15 17.65 8.56
N TYR A 131 27.02 17.99 7.94
CA TYR A 131 25.71 17.39 8.20
C TYR A 131 25.29 16.37 7.13
N GLN A 132 26.09 16.20 6.07
CA GLN A 132 25.78 15.36 4.92
C GLN A 132 26.70 14.15 4.84
N GLY A 133 26.77 13.38 5.93
CA GLY A 133 27.66 12.21 6.05
C GLY A 133 27.47 11.14 4.96
N VAL A 134 26.32 11.15 4.28
CA VAL A 134 26.06 10.28 3.12
C VAL A 134 27.06 10.49 1.98
N PHE A 135 27.51 11.72 1.74
CA PHE A 135 28.51 12.02 0.70
C PHE A 135 29.95 11.75 1.15
N CYS A 136 30.18 11.48 2.44
CA CYS A 136 31.44 10.88 2.88
C CYS A 136 31.49 9.39 2.54
N THR A 137 30.33 8.71 2.62
CA THR A 137 30.20 7.28 2.28
C THR A 137 30.17 7.08 0.77
N PHE A 138 29.48 7.96 0.05
CA PHE A 138 29.29 7.93 -1.41
C PHE A 138 29.78 9.25 -2.04
N PRO A 139 31.10 9.46 -2.14
CA PRO A 139 31.70 10.74 -2.56
C PRO A 139 31.40 11.14 -4.01
N GLU A 140 31.02 10.19 -4.85
CA GLU A 140 30.63 10.40 -6.24
C GLU A 140 29.22 10.99 -6.40
N LEU A 141 28.36 10.84 -5.39
CA LEU A 141 26.98 11.28 -5.47
C LEU A 141 26.86 12.79 -5.21
N GLN A 142 25.90 13.40 -5.90
CA GLN A 142 25.46 14.78 -5.69
C GLN A 142 24.11 14.86 -5.00
N GLU A 143 23.33 13.78 -5.05
CA GLU A 143 22.02 13.69 -4.44
C GLU A 143 21.83 12.30 -3.86
N TRP A 144 21.06 12.21 -2.78
CA TRP A 144 20.71 10.95 -2.14
C TRP A 144 19.19 10.89 -1.93
N PRO A 145 18.47 10.13 -2.77
CA PRO A 145 17.06 9.85 -2.57
C PRO A 145 16.89 8.97 -1.33
N MET A 146 16.25 9.48 -0.28
CA MET A 146 16.05 8.71 0.96
C MET A 146 15.04 7.57 0.76
N LYS A 147 14.20 7.66 -0.29
CA LYS A 147 13.03 6.81 -0.50
C LYS A 147 12.01 6.89 0.62
N ASP A 148 12.06 7.93 1.45
CA ASP A 148 11.05 8.21 2.46
C ASP A 148 10.03 9.19 1.88
N LEU A 149 8.74 8.84 1.98
CA LEU A 149 7.63 9.60 1.45
C LEU A 149 6.93 10.39 2.55
N TYR A 150 6.48 11.59 2.21
CA TYR A 150 5.89 12.55 3.14
C TYR A 150 4.67 13.23 2.54
N SER A 151 3.71 13.58 3.40
CA SER A 151 2.65 14.54 3.07
C SER A 151 2.84 15.81 3.90
N LYS A 152 2.51 16.98 3.34
CA LYS A 152 2.51 18.25 4.09
C LYS A 152 1.56 18.17 5.29
N HIS A 153 1.94 18.76 6.42
CA HIS A 153 1.04 18.91 7.56
C HIS A 153 -0.12 19.85 7.18
N PRO A 154 -1.38 19.55 7.55
CA PRO A 154 -2.54 20.32 7.09
C PRO A 154 -2.58 21.77 7.59
N THR A 155 -1.96 22.07 8.75
CA THR A 155 -2.05 23.39 9.39
C THR A 155 -0.70 24.04 9.70
N ASN A 156 0.41 23.30 9.65
CA ASN A 156 1.71 23.77 10.15
C ASN A 156 2.70 23.78 8.99
N GLU A 157 3.02 24.97 8.50
CA GLU A 157 3.91 25.11 7.36
C GLU A 157 5.33 24.63 7.69
N GLY A 158 5.93 23.88 6.76
CA GLY A 158 7.26 23.29 6.92
C GLY A 158 7.29 22.02 7.78
N GLU A 159 6.17 21.59 8.38
CA GLU A 159 6.05 20.28 9.02
C GLU A 159 5.49 19.24 8.04
N TRP A 160 5.99 18.02 8.16
CA TRP A 160 5.72 16.91 7.25
C TRP A 160 5.33 15.66 8.03
N ILE A 161 4.40 14.88 7.50
CA ILE A 161 3.96 13.61 8.07
C ILE A 161 4.59 12.50 7.24
N HIS A 162 5.34 11.60 7.88
CA HIS A 162 5.91 10.42 7.21
C HIS A 162 4.80 9.47 6.77
N ARG A 163 4.85 9.05 5.50
CA ARG A 163 3.85 8.22 4.81
C ARG A 163 4.42 6.89 4.34
N GLY A 164 5.52 6.44 4.93
CA GLY A 164 6.18 5.20 4.55
C GLY A 164 7.26 5.42 3.49
N ARG A 165 7.56 4.37 2.74
CA ARG A 165 8.67 4.35 1.80
C ARG A 165 8.20 4.30 0.36
N ALA A 166 9.00 4.85 -0.54
CA ALA A 166 8.75 4.83 -1.98
C ALA A 166 8.83 3.40 -2.54
N ASP A 167 9.70 2.57 -1.98
CA ASP A 167 9.84 1.15 -2.34
C ASP A 167 8.74 0.25 -1.76
N ASP A 168 7.90 0.76 -0.85
CA ASP A 168 6.71 0.05 -0.34
C ASP A 168 5.45 0.32 -1.17
N ILE A 169 5.49 1.26 -2.12
CA ILE A 169 4.35 1.58 -3.00
C ILE A 169 4.09 0.40 -3.94
N VAL A 170 2.87 -0.13 -3.92
CA VAL A 170 2.42 -1.19 -4.82
C VAL A 170 1.96 -0.56 -6.12
N VAL A 171 2.58 -0.97 -7.23
CA VAL A 171 2.15 -0.57 -8.57
C VAL A 171 1.51 -1.77 -9.26
N PHE A 172 0.20 -1.67 -9.51
CA PHE A 172 -0.56 -2.72 -10.18
C PHE A 172 -0.21 -2.82 -11.67
N SER A 173 -0.62 -3.91 -12.33
CA SER A 173 -0.44 -4.09 -13.77
C SER A 173 -1.15 -3.02 -14.61
N THR A 174 -2.10 -2.30 -14.00
CA THR A 174 -2.83 -1.18 -14.60
C THR A 174 -2.05 0.14 -14.52
N GLY A 175 -0.95 0.18 -13.79
CA GLY A 175 -0.18 1.40 -13.48
C GLY A 175 -0.70 2.17 -12.26
N GLU A 176 -1.85 1.78 -11.71
CA GLU A 176 -2.41 2.35 -10.49
C GLU A 176 -1.48 2.09 -9.30
N LYS A 177 -1.37 3.08 -8.41
CA LYS A 177 -0.48 3.06 -7.24
C LYS A 177 -1.27 2.98 -5.96
N LEU A 178 -0.86 2.08 -5.07
CA LEU A 178 -1.36 1.98 -3.71
C LEU A 178 -0.22 2.23 -2.71
N ASN A 179 -0.45 3.15 -1.77
CA ASN A 179 0.32 3.19 -0.54
C ASN A 179 -0.38 2.31 0.52
N PRO A 180 0.17 1.13 0.87
CA PRO A 180 -0.53 0.15 1.69
C PRO A 180 -0.44 0.44 3.19
N ILE A 181 0.44 1.35 3.63
CA ILE A 181 0.85 1.46 5.03
C ILE A 181 -0.33 1.77 5.97
N ASP A 182 -1.19 2.71 5.62
CA ASP A 182 -2.33 3.08 6.48
C ASP A 182 -3.37 1.95 6.56
N MET A 183 -3.57 1.19 5.47
CA MET A 183 -4.43 -0.01 5.48
C MET A 183 -3.83 -1.12 6.35
N GLU A 184 -2.53 -1.36 6.23
CA GLU A 184 -1.82 -2.36 7.03
C GLU A 184 -1.85 -2.01 8.51
N ASP A 185 -1.64 -0.74 8.87
CA ASP A 185 -1.72 -0.28 10.25
C ASP A 185 -3.10 -0.62 10.85
N ILE A 186 -4.21 -0.36 10.14
CA ILE A 186 -5.57 -0.72 10.58
C ILE A 186 -5.72 -2.23 10.83
N ILE A 187 -5.16 -3.07 9.96
CA ILE A 187 -5.24 -4.53 10.08
C ILE A 187 -4.37 -5.01 11.25
N ASN A 188 -3.18 -4.43 11.43
CA ASN A 188 -2.24 -4.73 12.50
C ASN A 188 -2.74 -4.31 13.89
N GLU A 189 -3.76 -3.44 14.00
CA GLU A 189 -4.43 -3.15 15.27
C GLU A 189 -5.25 -4.35 15.80
N ASN A 190 -5.55 -5.33 14.95
CA ASN A 190 -6.29 -6.52 15.36
C ASN A 190 -5.41 -7.42 16.26
N PRO A 191 -5.85 -7.79 17.48
CA PRO A 191 -5.06 -8.63 18.38
C PRO A 191 -4.66 -10.00 17.82
N LEU A 192 -5.45 -10.53 16.88
CA LEU A 192 -5.18 -11.81 16.22
C LEU A 192 -4.10 -11.72 15.13
N VAL A 193 -3.68 -10.50 14.76
CA VAL A 193 -2.68 -10.24 13.72
C VAL A 193 -1.36 -9.84 14.37
N SER A 194 -0.30 -10.58 14.06
CA SER A 194 1.08 -10.26 14.43
C SER A 194 1.72 -9.29 13.43
N ALA A 195 1.43 -9.49 12.14
CA ALA A 195 1.82 -8.59 11.05
C ALA A 195 0.95 -8.83 9.81
N ALA A 196 0.72 -7.76 9.04
CA ALA A 196 -0.01 -7.78 7.79
C ALA A 196 0.78 -7.03 6.71
N LEU A 197 0.85 -7.61 5.51
CA LEU A 197 1.44 -7.00 4.32
C LEU A 197 0.48 -7.09 3.14
N ILE A 198 0.23 -5.96 2.49
CA ILE A 198 -0.58 -5.86 1.27
C ILE A 198 0.34 -5.90 0.06
N GLY A 199 0.16 -6.86 -0.83
CA GLY A 199 0.91 -6.93 -2.08
C GLY A 199 0.01 -6.73 -3.30
N GLY A 200 0.60 -6.93 -4.47
CA GLY A 200 -0.07 -6.75 -5.76
C GLY A 200 0.84 -6.17 -6.85
N GLN A 201 2.15 -6.14 -6.63
CA GLN A 201 3.10 -5.58 -7.59
C GLN A 201 2.99 -6.29 -8.94
N CYS A 202 2.75 -5.52 -10.00
CA CYS A 202 2.52 -6.01 -11.36
C CYS A 202 1.36 -7.03 -11.47
N ARG A 203 0.42 -7.02 -10.51
CA ARG A 203 -0.81 -7.82 -10.52
C ARG A 203 -2.01 -6.92 -10.73
N PHE A 204 -3.12 -7.52 -11.09
CA PHE A 204 -4.34 -6.79 -11.41
C PHE A 204 -5.06 -6.23 -10.17
N GLN A 205 -4.95 -6.93 -9.04
CA GLN A 205 -5.64 -6.60 -7.79
C GLN A 205 -4.71 -6.89 -6.62
N SER A 206 -4.99 -6.29 -5.46
CA SER A 206 -4.24 -6.51 -4.24
C SER A 206 -4.48 -7.89 -3.62
N TYR A 207 -3.49 -8.39 -2.88
CA TYR A 207 -3.65 -9.50 -1.94
C TYR A 207 -3.16 -9.07 -0.55
N LEU A 208 -3.56 -9.82 0.47
CA LEU A 208 -3.15 -9.62 1.85
C LEU A 208 -2.43 -10.87 2.38
N LEU A 209 -1.19 -10.71 2.82
CA LEU A 209 -0.46 -11.71 3.59
C LEU A 209 -0.57 -11.39 5.08
N VAL A 210 -1.06 -12.33 5.89
CA VAL A 210 -1.29 -12.16 7.32
C VAL A 210 -0.49 -13.17 8.12
N GLU A 211 0.32 -12.68 9.04
CA GLU A 211 0.93 -13.46 10.12
C GLU A 211 0.04 -13.36 11.36
N LEU A 212 -0.46 -14.50 11.83
CA LEU A 212 -1.33 -14.56 13.01
C LEU A 212 -0.52 -14.53 14.31
N SER A 213 -1.10 -13.91 15.34
CA SER A 213 -0.55 -13.93 16.71
C SER A 213 -0.57 -15.33 17.33
N GLN A 214 -1.56 -16.14 16.96
CA GLN A 214 -1.71 -17.54 17.36
C GLN A 214 -2.15 -18.35 16.15
N GLN A 215 -1.57 -19.54 15.99
CA GLN A 215 -1.90 -20.43 14.87
C GLN A 215 -3.26 -21.10 15.13
N PRO A 216 -4.08 -21.27 14.08
CA PRO A 216 -5.35 -21.96 14.22
C PRO A 216 -5.14 -23.44 14.57
N GLU A 217 -5.93 -23.96 15.50
CA GLU A 217 -5.84 -25.37 15.93
C GLU A 217 -6.57 -26.32 14.98
N SER A 218 -7.52 -25.79 14.19
CA SER A 218 -8.31 -26.56 13.21
C SER A 218 -8.70 -25.72 12.00
N LYS A 219 -9.31 -26.36 10.99
CA LYS A 219 -9.86 -25.64 9.82
C LYS A 219 -11.02 -24.72 10.20
N GLU A 220 -11.86 -25.15 11.13
CA GLU A 220 -12.98 -24.38 11.67
C GLU A 220 -12.46 -23.17 12.45
N ASP A 221 -11.39 -23.36 13.22
CA ASP A 221 -10.75 -22.28 13.94
C ASP A 221 -10.12 -21.25 13.00
N ARG A 222 -9.45 -21.71 11.94
CA ARG A 222 -8.94 -20.86 10.87
C ARG A 222 -10.05 -20.01 10.24
N ALA A 223 -11.22 -20.61 9.97
CA ALA A 223 -12.36 -19.88 9.40
C ALA A 223 -12.87 -18.78 10.34
N ARG A 224 -13.02 -19.09 11.65
CA ARG A 224 -13.44 -18.11 12.67
C ARG A 224 -12.45 -16.95 12.81
N ILE A 225 -11.15 -17.24 12.78
CA ILE A 225 -10.09 -16.22 12.85
C ILE A 225 -10.17 -15.31 11.61
N LEU A 226 -10.32 -15.89 10.42
CA LEU A 226 -10.50 -15.12 9.19
C LEU A 226 -11.76 -14.24 9.22
N ASP A 227 -12.87 -14.73 9.75
CA ASP A 227 -14.08 -13.92 9.96
C ASP A 227 -13.83 -12.72 10.88
N THR A 228 -13.10 -12.93 11.97
CA THR A 228 -12.78 -11.86 12.92
C THR A 228 -11.83 -10.83 12.32
N ILE A 229 -10.83 -11.26 11.55
CA ILE A 229 -9.89 -10.36 10.87
C ILE A 229 -10.59 -9.61 9.73
N TRP A 230 -11.59 -10.22 9.09
CA TRP A 230 -12.35 -9.62 7.99
C TRP A 230 -12.99 -8.28 8.37
N ASP A 231 -13.43 -8.10 9.61
CA ASP A 231 -13.94 -6.79 10.08
C ASP A 231 -12.87 -5.70 10.05
N SER A 232 -11.62 -6.03 10.35
CA SER A 232 -10.50 -5.09 10.27
C SER A 232 -10.11 -4.82 8.81
N ILE A 233 -10.18 -5.84 7.95
CA ILE A 233 -9.97 -5.68 6.51
C ILE A 233 -11.05 -4.79 5.88
N LYS A 234 -12.33 -4.95 6.27
CA LYS A 234 -13.41 -4.06 5.82
C LYS A 234 -13.15 -2.61 6.19
N ARG A 235 -12.68 -2.34 7.42
CA ARG A 235 -12.28 -0.98 7.84
C ARG A 235 -11.11 -0.45 7.00
N ALA A 236 -10.10 -1.27 6.73
CA ALA A 236 -9.00 -0.88 5.85
C ALA A 236 -9.46 -0.59 4.41
N ASN A 237 -10.39 -1.39 3.88
CA ASN A 237 -10.97 -1.19 2.56
C ASN A 237 -11.80 0.10 2.43
N GLN A 238 -12.28 0.70 3.53
CA GLN A 238 -13.01 1.98 3.50
C GLN A 238 -12.11 3.16 3.14
N ILE A 239 -10.81 3.08 3.44
CA ILE A 239 -9.83 4.11 3.09
C ILE A 239 -9.01 3.75 1.83
N SER A 240 -9.25 2.57 1.26
CA SER A 240 -8.58 2.10 0.05
C SER A 240 -9.29 2.61 -1.19
N PRO A 241 -8.55 3.00 -2.26
CA PRO A 241 -9.18 3.22 -3.55
C PRO A 241 -9.86 1.94 -4.04
N SER A 242 -10.92 2.07 -4.84
CA SER A 242 -11.76 0.96 -5.31
C SER A 242 -10.96 -0.20 -5.91
N HIS A 243 -9.92 0.11 -6.70
CA HIS A 243 -9.07 -0.85 -7.37
C HIS A 243 -8.12 -1.65 -6.45
N ALA A 244 -7.93 -1.20 -5.22
CA ALA A 244 -7.00 -1.76 -4.25
C ALA A 244 -7.71 -2.35 -3.02
N LYS A 245 -9.04 -2.53 -3.10
CA LYS A 245 -9.79 -3.20 -2.04
C LYS A 245 -9.36 -4.67 -1.96
N ILE A 246 -9.11 -5.14 -0.75
CA ILE A 246 -8.73 -6.52 -0.47
C ILE A 246 -9.98 -7.39 -0.53
N HIS A 247 -9.97 -8.40 -1.39
CA HIS A 247 -11.03 -9.40 -1.47
C HIS A 247 -10.76 -10.58 -0.53
N ARG A 248 -11.83 -11.25 -0.10
CA ARG A 248 -11.77 -12.28 0.95
C ARG A 248 -11.01 -13.54 0.51
N ASP A 249 -11.10 -13.85 -0.78
CA ASP A 249 -10.38 -14.91 -1.47
C ASP A 249 -8.94 -14.52 -1.85
N MET A 250 -8.53 -13.27 -1.59
CA MET A 250 -7.17 -12.77 -1.80
C MET A 250 -6.39 -12.63 -0.49
N ILE A 251 -6.67 -13.50 0.48
CA ILE A 251 -6.01 -13.52 1.80
C ILE A 251 -5.18 -14.79 1.93
N LEU A 252 -3.88 -14.60 2.17
CA LEU A 252 -2.92 -15.66 2.47
C LEU A 252 -2.49 -15.58 3.93
N LEU A 253 -2.45 -16.72 4.61
CA LEU A 253 -1.95 -16.81 5.99
C LEU A 253 -0.53 -17.40 5.97
N THR A 254 0.37 -16.86 6.78
CA THR A 254 1.69 -17.46 7.01
C THR A 254 1.59 -18.73 7.84
N THR A 255 2.54 -19.65 7.69
CA THR A 255 2.67 -20.82 8.59
C THR A 255 3.70 -20.58 9.68
N LEU A 256 3.71 -21.44 10.71
CA LEU A 256 4.67 -21.35 11.82
C LEU A 256 6.11 -21.60 11.35
N GLU A 257 6.27 -22.46 10.35
CA GLU A 257 7.55 -22.84 9.77
C GLU A 257 8.12 -21.74 8.87
N LYS A 258 7.26 -20.83 8.41
CA LYS A 258 7.58 -19.78 7.45
C LYS A 258 7.06 -18.41 7.93
N PRO A 259 7.44 -17.90 9.10
CA PRO A 259 6.98 -16.57 9.54
C PRO A 259 7.52 -15.47 8.63
N MET A 260 6.98 -14.24 8.76
CA MET A 260 7.54 -13.11 8.03
C MET A 260 8.98 -12.83 8.47
N LEU A 261 9.82 -12.42 7.51
CA LEU A 261 11.19 -12.05 7.79
C LEU A 261 11.23 -10.74 8.56
N ARG A 262 12.10 -10.66 9.58
CA ARG A 262 12.24 -9.47 10.42
C ARG A 262 13.71 -9.08 10.56
N ALA A 263 13.99 -7.78 10.49
CA ALA A 263 15.31 -7.24 10.79
C ALA A 263 15.64 -7.38 12.29
N GLY A 264 16.89 -7.11 12.70
CA GLY A 264 17.31 -7.20 14.10
C GLY A 264 16.48 -6.38 15.10
N LYS A 265 15.79 -5.33 14.60
CA LYS A 265 14.87 -4.47 15.36
C LYS A 265 13.43 -5.01 15.46
N GLY A 266 13.13 -6.15 14.83
CA GLY A 266 11.78 -6.77 14.80
C GLY A 266 10.86 -6.26 13.68
N THR A 267 11.28 -5.25 12.91
CA THR A 267 10.53 -4.75 11.75
C THR A 267 10.46 -5.80 10.66
N VAL A 268 9.26 -6.03 10.12
CA VAL A 268 9.07 -6.92 8.97
C VAL A 268 9.82 -6.40 7.75
N GLN A 269 10.61 -7.26 7.12
CA GLN A 269 11.30 -6.99 5.87
C GLN A 269 10.36 -7.34 4.73
N ARG A 270 9.56 -6.35 4.30
CA ARG A 270 8.49 -6.51 3.31
C ARG A 270 8.95 -7.24 2.07
N GLN A 271 9.90 -6.66 1.33
CA GLN A 271 10.34 -7.18 0.05
C GLN A 271 10.84 -8.63 0.16
N LEU A 272 11.75 -8.91 1.12
CA LEU A 272 12.26 -10.26 1.35
C LEU A 272 11.17 -11.25 1.75
N THR A 273 10.17 -10.81 2.53
CA THR A 273 9.02 -11.65 2.90
C THR A 273 8.16 -11.97 1.69
N LEU A 274 7.85 -10.97 0.85
CA LEU A 274 7.03 -11.18 -0.35
C LEU A 274 7.75 -12.07 -1.37
N GLU A 275 9.07 -11.91 -1.53
CA GLU A 275 9.90 -12.79 -2.36
C GLU A 275 9.88 -14.23 -1.85
N MET A 276 10.00 -14.43 -0.53
CA MET A 276 9.92 -15.75 0.10
C MET A 276 8.57 -16.44 -0.17
N TYR A 277 7.49 -15.67 -0.25
CA TYR A 277 6.11 -16.13 -0.45
C TYR A 277 5.66 -16.15 -1.92
N SER A 278 6.56 -15.87 -2.86
CA SER A 278 6.23 -15.69 -4.28
C SER A 278 5.42 -16.86 -4.87
N SER A 279 5.81 -18.11 -4.60
CA SER A 279 5.11 -19.31 -5.07
C SER A 279 3.67 -19.41 -4.53
N GLU A 280 3.46 -19.17 -3.23
CA GLU A 280 2.12 -19.22 -2.64
C GLU A 280 1.23 -18.08 -3.14
N ILE A 281 1.81 -16.91 -3.38
CA ILE A 281 1.11 -15.76 -3.98
C ILE A 281 0.71 -16.09 -5.42
N ASP A 282 1.58 -16.72 -6.21
CA ASP A 282 1.25 -17.14 -7.58
C ASP A 282 0.11 -18.17 -7.62
N ASN A 283 0.13 -19.12 -6.70
CA ASN A 283 -0.94 -20.09 -6.55
C ASN A 283 -2.26 -19.40 -6.15
N LEU A 284 -2.23 -18.45 -5.22
CA LEU A 284 -3.40 -17.67 -4.82
C LEU A 284 -4.08 -16.98 -6.03
N TYR A 285 -3.29 -16.34 -6.90
CA TYR A 285 -3.83 -15.73 -8.12
C TYR A 285 -4.36 -16.75 -9.13
N SER A 286 -3.69 -17.91 -9.24
CA SER A 286 -4.11 -18.99 -10.15
C SER A 286 -5.45 -19.59 -9.70
N GLU A 287 -5.59 -19.90 -8.42
CA GLU A 287 -6.83 -20.39 -7.81
C GLU A 287 -7.97 -19.38 -7.94
N HIS A 288 -7.69 -18.09 -7.71
CA HIS A 288 -8.68 -17.03 -7.89
C HIS A 288 -9.19 -16.93 -9.34
N ASN A 289 -8.27 -17.05 -10.31
CA ASN A 289 -8.64 -17.06 -11.73
C ASN A 289 -9.48 -18.31 -12.06
N GLU A 290 -9.09 -19.50 -11.59
CA GLU A 290 -9.85 -20.73 -11.82
C GLU A 290 -11.25 -20.69 -11.19
N GLN A 291 -11.38 -20.19 -9.96
CA GLN A 291 -12.68 -20.05 -9.30
C GLN A 291 -13.60 -19.09 -10.06
N SER A 292 -13.04 -17.97 -10.54
CA SER A 292 -13.76 -17.03 -11.41
C SER A 292 -14.23 -17.71 -12.70
N LEU A 293 -13.40 -18.57 -13.30
CA LEU A 293 -13.77 -19.35 -14.48
C LEU A 293 -14.89 -20.35 -14.17
N ARG A 294 -14.82 -21.11 -13.08
CA ARG A 294 -15.85 -22.09 -12.68
C ARG A 294 -17.21 -21.46 -12.37
N GLN A 295 -17.24 -20.31 -11.68
CA GLN A 295 -18.48 -19.55 -11.45
C GLN A 295 -19.12 -19.09 -12.77
N THR A 296 -18.29 -18.78 -13.76
CA THR A 296 -18.75 -18.43 -15.11
C THR A 296 -19.26 -19.66 -15.87
N GLU A 297 -18.72 -20.86 -15.61
CA GLU A 297 -19.20 -22.11 -16.19
C GLU A 297 -20.55 -22.57 -15.61
N ASP A 298 -20.78 -22.43 -14.31
CA ASP A 298 -22.10 -22.69 -13.70
C ASP A 298 -23.17 -21.70 -14.21
N SER A 299 -22.74 -20.53 -14.67
CA SER A 299 -23.58 -19.53 -15.34
C SER A 299 -23.83 -19.81 -16.83
N LYS A 300 -23.36 -20.94 -17.40
CA LYS A 300 -23.61 -21.34 -18.81
C LYS A 300 -25.10 -21.42 -19.19
N ASN A 301 -25.99 -21.54 -18.20
CA ASN A 301 -27.45 -21.55 -18.40
C ASN A 301 -28.11 -20.15 -18.31
N GLN A 302 -27.34 -19.07 -18.15
CA GLN A 302 -27.86 -17.71 -18.21
C GLN A 302 -27.81 -17.13 -19.64
N SER A 303 -28.82 -16.31 -19.99
CA SER A 303 -28.78 -15.46 -21.18
C SER A 303 -27.49 -14.62 -21.20
N LEU A 304 -26.87 -14.46 -22.39
CA LEU A 304 -25.66 -13.66 -22.58
C LEU A 304 -25.82 -12.24 -22.01
N GLU A 305 -27.00 -11.64 -22.17
CA GLU A 305 -27.31 -10.32 -21.62
C GLU A 305 -27.22 -10.28 -20.09
N LYS A 306 -27.66 -11.36 -19.44
CA LYS A 306 -27.60 -11.46 -17.97
C LYS A 306 -26.15 -11.62 -17.50
N ALA A 307 -25.34 -12.41 -18.21
CA ALA A 307 -23.92 -12.55 -17.91
C ALA A 307 -23.15 -11.23 -18.10
N ILE A 308 -23.43 -10.47 -19.16
CA ILE A 308 -22.82 -9.14 -19.36
C ILE A 308 -23.27 -8.15 -18.28
N LYS A 309 -24.55 -8.17 -17.91
CA LYS A 309 -25.10 -7.35 -16.83
C LYS A 309 -24.41 -7.65 -15.49
N GLU A 310 -24.19 -8.93 -15.18
CA GLU A 310 -23.45 -9.37 -13.98
C GLU A 310 -21.98 -8.97 -14.04
N ILE A 311 -21.31 -9.08 -15.19
CA ILE A 311 -19.93 -8.63 -15.38
C ILE A 311 -19.81 -7.13 -15.09
N VAL A 312 -20.72 -6.30 -15.62
CA VAL A 312 -20.71 -4.85 -15.36
C VAL A 312 -21.01 -4.56 -13.89
N ALA A 313 -21.98 -5.24 -13.28
CA ALA A 313 -22.32 -5.06 -11.87
C ALA A 313 -21.18 -5.44 -10.90
N GLN A 314 -20.41 -6.46 -11.24
CA GLN A 314 -19.27 -6.91 -10.42
C GLN A 314 -17.99 -6.11 -10.65
N SER A 315 -17.91 -5.37 -11.78
CA SER A 315 -16.69 -4.66 -12.18
C SER A 315 -16.77 -3.16 -11.91
N THR A 316 -17.94 -2.66 -11.51
CA THR A 316 -18.23 -1.24 -11.37
C THR A 316 -19.08 -0.99 -10.12
N GLU A 317 -19.11 0.24 -9.60
CA GLU A 317 -20.05 0.66 -8.55
C GLU A 317 -21.39 1.15 -9.15
N ILE A 318 -21.62 0.90 -10.44
CA ILE A 318 -22.82 1.35 -11.16
C ILE A 318 -24.02 0.52 -10.69
N ASN A 319 -25.13 1.21 -10.36
CA ASN A 319 -26.39 0.53 -10.04
C ASN A 319 -27.04 -0.02 -11.31
N VAL A 320 -26.60 -1.21 -11.73
CA VAL A 320 -27.07 -1.88 -12.96
C VAL A 320 -28.55 -2.28 -12.90
N ALA A 321 -29.17 -2.27 -11.70
CA ALA A 321 -30.62 -2.50 -11.55
C ALA A 321 -31.45 -1.27 -11.96
N ALA A 322 -30.86 -0.07 -11.91
CA ALA A 322 -31.50 1.18 -12.30
C ALA A 322 -31.26 1.56 -13.78
N LEU A 323 -30.45 0.79 -14.51
CA LEU A 323 -30.14 1.05 -15.92
C LEU A 323 -31.15 0.41 -16.86
N THR A 324 -31.49 1.15 -17.91
CA THR A 324 -32.08 0.62 -19.15
C THR A 324 -31.00 0.03 -20.07
N PRO A 325 -31.31 -0.98 -20.91
CA PRO A 325 -30.33 -1.65 -21.77
C PRO A 325 -29.53 -0.72 -22.70
N GLU A 326 -30.09 0.43 -23.05
CA GLU A 326 -29.54 1.43 -23.97
C GLU A 326 -28.71 2.50 -23.26
N ASN A 327 -28.70 2.55 -21.93
CA ASN A 327 -27.97 3.59 -21.20
C ASN A 327 -26.47 3.51 -21.46
N ASP A 328 -25.90 4.69 -21.72
CA ASP A 328 -24.46 4.90 -21.79
C ASP A 328 -23.82 4.71 -20.40
N LEU A 329 -22.94 3.73 -20.29
CA LEU A 329 -22.29 3.35 -19.04
C LEU A 329 -21.29 4.44 -18.57
N PHE A 330 -20.68 5.20 -19.50
CA PHE A 330 -19.77 6.30 -19.16
C PHE A 330 -20.50 7.44 -18.46
N SER A 331 -21.72 7.75 -18.89
CA SER A 331 -22.61 8.71 -18.23
C SER A 331 -23.01 8.30 -16.80
N HIS A 332 -22.79 7.03 -16.43
CA HIS A 332 -23.08 6.49 -15.09
C HIS A 332 -21.81 6.21 -14.27
N GLY A 333 -20.65 6.72 -14.68
CA GLY A 333 -19.40 6.61 -13.92
C GLY A 333 -18.51 5.44 -14.31
N LEU A 334 -18.72 4.84 -15.50
CA LEU A 334 -17.75 3.91 -16.07
C LEU A 334 -16.46 4.65 -16.41
N ASP A 335 -15.34 4.19 -15.87
CA ASP A 335 -14.01 4.75 -16.13
C ASP A 335 -13.12 3.79 -16.94
N SER A 336 -11.95 4.26 -17.37
CA SER A 336 -11.01 3.49 -18.20
C SER A 336 -10.47 2.22 -17.53
N LEU A 337 -10.42 2.20 -16.19
CA LEU A 337 -9.98 1.06 -15.42
C LEU A 337 -11.06 -0.01 -15.41
N GLN A 338 -12.30 0.40 -15.14
CA GLN A 338 -13.48 -0.46 -15.19
C GLN A 338 -13.66 -1.05 -16.60
N VAL A 339 -13.41 -0.28 -17.65
CA VAL A 339 -13.38 -0.78 -19.05
C VAL A 339 -12.38 -1.92 -19.21
N SER A 340 -11.18 -1.80 -18.64
CA SER A 340 -10.15 -2.84 -18.71
C SER A 340 -10.55 -4.10 -17.93
N VAL A 341 -11.20 -3.94 -16.77
CA VAL A 341 -11.76 -5.05 -15.98
C VAL A 341 -12.83 -5.79 -16.78
N ILE A 342 -13.78 -5.05 -17.37
CA ILE A 342 -14.89 -5.60 -18.16
C ILE A 342 -14.34 -6.37 -19.37
N ALA A 343 -13.41 -5.78 -20.13
CA ALA A 343 -12.79 -6.43 -21.28
C ALA A 343 -12.13 -7.77 -20.89
N LYS A 344 -11.42 -7.82 -19.76
CA LYS A 344 -10.80 -9.05 -19.26
C LYS A 344 -11.83 -10.11 -18.88
N LYS A 345 -12.90 -9.75 -18.17
CA LYS A 345 -13.98 -10.69 -17.80
C LYS A 345 -14.75 -11.19 -19.02
N ILE A 346 -14.96 -10.36 -20.04
CA ILE A 346 -15.57 -10.77 -21.31
C ILE A 346 -14.64 -11.75 -22.05
N ASN A 347 -13.34 -11.50 -22.08
CA ASN A 347 -12.36 -12.45 -22.65
C ASN A 347 -12.41 -13.81 -21.95
N GLN A 348 -12.54 -13.84 -20.62
CA GLN A 348 -12.72 -15.07 -19.86
C GLN A 348 -14.02 -15.80 -20.24
N LEU A 349 -15.12 -15.06 -20.38
CA LEU A 349 -16.40 -15.60 -20.84
C LEU A 349 -16.31 -16.19 -22.26
N LEU A 350 -15.63 -15.51 -23.18
CA LEU A 350 -15.42 -15.97 -24.55
C LEU A 350 -14.55 -17.23 -24.62
N ALA A 351 -13.45 -17.26 -23.86
CA ALA A 351 -12.56 -18.42 -23.76
C ALA A 351 -13.32 -19.65 -23.26
N ASN A 352 -14.22 -19.48 -22.27
CA ASN A 352 -15.08 -20.54 -21.75
C ASN A 352 -16.09 -21.08 -22.78
N LYS A 353 -16.42 -20.29 -23.80
CA LYS A 353 -17.25 -20.72 -24.94
C LYS A 353 -16.42 -21.22 -26.13
N GLY A 354 -15.13 -21.47 -25.94
CA GLY A 354 -14.23 -22.02 -26.96
C GLY A 354 -13.72 -20.99 -27.98
N LYS A 355 -13.85 -19.69 -27.70
CA LYS A 355 -13.36 -18.61 -28.56
C LYS A 355 -12.16 -17.91 -27.93
N PHE A 356 -10.99 -18.06 -28.54
CA PHE A 356 -9.74 -17.40 -28.12
C PHE A 356 -9.54 -16.07 -28.86
N ILE A 357 -10.56 -15.20 -28.86
CA ILE A 357 -10.51 -13.90 -29.52
C ILE A 357 -10.29 -12.83 -28.46
N SER A 358 -9.39 -11.88 -28.75
CA SER A 358 -9.09 -10.75 -27.86
C SER A 358 -10.18 -9.67 -27.96
N PHE A 359 -11.04 -9.60 -26.95
CA PHE A 359 -11.97 -8.52 -26.70
C PHE A 359 -11.21 -7.31 -26.10
N ASP A 360 -10.73 -6.41 -26.97
CA ASP A 360 -9.99 -5.20 -26.58
C ASP A 360 -10.92 -4.17 -25.89
N THR A 361 -10.36 -3.39 -24.96
CA THR A 361 -10.93 -2.15 -24.42
C THR A 361 -11.59 -1.25 -25.48
N LYS A 362 -11.02 -1.17 -26.69
CA LYS A 362 -11.60 -0.43 -27.82
C LYS A 362 -13.02 -0.89 -28.16
N ILE A 363 -13.31 -2.18 -27.99
CA ILE A 363 -14.64 -2.74 -28.25
C ILE A 363 -15.62 -2.27 -27.17
N VAL A 364 -15.19 -2.16 -25.92
CA VAL A 364 -16.00 -1.61 -24.83
C VAL A 364 -16.30 -0.13 -25.07
N TYR A 365 -15.31 0.68 -25.47
CA TYR A 365 -15.51 2.10 -25.79
C TYR A 365 -16.47 2.31 -26.96
N ARG A 366 -16.48 1.41 -27.96
CA ARG A 366 -17.38 1.48 -29.12
C ARG A 366 -18.80 1.01 -28.82
N ASN A 367 -18.98 0.23 -27.76
CA ASN A 367 -20.25 -0.37 -27.38
C ASN A 367 -20.56 0.00 -25.93
N PRO A 368 -20.90 1.27 -25.64
CA PRO A 368 -20.92 1.76 -24.27
C PRO A 368 -22.22 1.44 -23.50
N SER A 369 -23.09 0.57 -24.03
CA SER A 369 -24.33 0.16 -23.37
C SER A 369 -24.39 -1.36 -23.15
N LEU A 370 -25.22 -1.82 -22.21
CA LEU A 370 -25.38 -3.25 -21.93
C LEU A 370 -25.84 -4.02 -23.16
N GLN A 371 -26.78 -3.45 -23.93
CA GLN A 371 -27.29 -4.03 -25.17
C GLN A 371 -26.19 -4.11 -26.23
N ALA A 372 -25.42 -3.04 -26.44
CA ALA A 372 -24.36 -3.00 -27.44
C ALA A 372 -23.22 -3.99 -27.10
N LEU A 373 -22.84 -4.10 -25.82
CA LEU A 373 -21.85 -5.09 -25.37
C LEU A 373 -22.34 -6.51 -25.62
N ALA A 374 -23.59 -6.83 -25.24
CA ALA A 374 -24.15 -8.16 -25.46
C ALA A 374 -24.23 -8.51 -26.95
N ALA A 375 -24.62 -7.56 -27.81
CA ALA A 375 -24.65 -7.74 -29.26
C ALA A 375 -23.25 -7.97 -29.84
N SER A 376 -22.25 -7.19 -29.42
CA SER A 376 -20.87 -7.35 -29.87
C SER A 376 -20.28 -8.71 -29.46
N VAL A 377 -20.50 -9.14 -28.21
CA VAL A 377 -20.08 -10.46 -27.74
C VAL A 377 -20.82 -11.59 -28.47
N SER A 378 -22.11 -11.42 -28.77
CA SER A 378 -22.90 -12.38 -29.56
C SER A 378 -22.35 -12.55 -30.98
N THR A 379 -22.00 -11.44 -31.64
CA THR A 379 -21.40 -11.43 -32.99
C THR A 379 -20.09 -12.23 -33.02
N ILE A 380 -19.23 -12.01 -32.02
CA ILE A 380 -17.95 -12.73 -31.87
C ILE A 380 -18.16 -14.23 -31.62
N LEU A 381 -19.17 -14.60 -30.83
CA LEU A 381 -19.52 -16.00 -30.56
C LEU A 381 -20.02 -16.72 -31.82
N ASN A 382 -20.81 -16.05 -32.65
CA ASN A 382 -21.38 -16.61 -33.88
C ASN A 382 -20.36 -16.72 -35.03
N GLY A 383 -19.14 -16.17 -34.86
CA GLY A 383 -18.08 -16.26 -35.86
C GLY A 383 -18.29 -15.34 -37.07
N GLU A 384 -19.13 -14.32 -36.92
CA GLU A 384 -19.23 -13.25 -37.91
C GLU A 384 -18.01 -12.34 -37.75
N ASP A 385 -17.06 -12.51 -38.67
CA ASP A 385 -15.79 -11.79 -38.69
C ASP A 385 -16.08 -10.29 -38.81
N SER A 386 -15.85 -9.55 -37.73
CA SER A 386 -15.86 -8.10 -37.76
C SER A 386 -14.54 -7.61 -38.34
N SER A 387 -14.40 -7.76 -39.67
CA SER A 387 -13.54 -6.89 -40.48
C SER A 387 -14.10 -5.46 -40.45
N LEU A 388 -13.99 -4.81 -39.30
CA LEU A 388 -14.41 -3.43 -39.14
C LEU A 388 -13.25 -2.51 -39.51
N GLU A 389 -13.19 -2.20 -40.81
CA GLU A 389 -12.54 -0.98 -41.30
C GLU A 389 -13.06 0.23 -40.52
N ALA A 390 -12.14 1.13 -40.18
CA ALA A 390 -12.40 2.27 -39.31
C ALA A 390 -13.27 3.35 -39.99
N PRO A 391 -14.31 3.87 -39.33
CA PRO A 391 -14.73 5.25 -39.53
C PRO A 391 -13.84 6.12 -38.64
N GLN A 392 -12.94 6.90 -39.24
CA GLN A 392 -12.05 7.86 -38.57
C GLN A 392 -12.78 9.05 -37.91
N SER A 393 -14.11 9.07 -37.84
CA SER A 393 -14.88 10.27 -37.49
C SER A 393 -15.16 10.49 -36.00
N SER A 394 -15.16 9.45 -35.14
CA SER A 394 -15.67 9.64 -33.76
C SER A 394 -14.67 10.28 -32.78
N MET A 395 -13.36 10.15 -33.02
CA MET A 395 -12.35 10.68 -32.08
C MET A 395 -12.17 12.20 -32.25
N GLN A 396 -12.29 12.71 -33.48
CA GLN A 396 -12.31 14.15 -33.76
C GLN A 396 -13.59 14.81 -33.22
N GLU A 397 -14.75 14.15 -33.34
CA GLU A 397 -16.00 14.68 -32.78
C GLU A 397 -15.95 14.80 -31.25
N ILE A 398 -15.33 13.84 -30.56
CA ILE A 398 -15.14 13.88 -29.10
C ILE A 398 -14.13 14.98 -28.71
N PHE A 399 -12.99 15.08 -29.41
CA PHE A 399 -12.03 16.17 -29.21
C PHE A 399 -12.64 17.56 -29.47
N ASP A 400 -13.47 17.70 -30.51
CA ASP A 400 -14.16 18.95 -30.85
C ASP A 400 -15.29 19.28 -29.89
N LYS A 401 -15.85 18.29 -29.17
CA LYS A 401 -16.84 18.50 -28.11
C LYS A 401 -16.17 19.03 -26.84
N PHE A 402 -14.98 18.54 -26.49
CA PHE A 402 -14.17 19.08 -25.39
C PHE A 402 -13.61 20.47 -25.68
N ARG A 403 -13.26 20.77 -26.95
CA ARG A 403 -12.79 22.10 -27.37
C ARG A 403 -13.87 23.19 -27.33
N ARG A 404 -15.15 22.80 -27.34
CA ARG A 404 -16.32 23.71 -27.36
C ARG A 404 -16.89 24.06 -25.99
N HIS A 405 -16.22 23.69 -24.89
CA HIS A 405 -16.50 24.22 -23.55
C HIS A 405 -15.50 25.33 -23.22
N PRO A 406 -15.88 26.63 -23.33
CA PRO A 406 -15.03 27.73 -22.94
C PRO A 406 -15.23 28.00 -21.46
N ASP A 407 -14.49 27.30 -20.59
CA ASP A 407 -14.31 27.69 -19.19
C ASP A 407 -13.01 27.07 -18.65
N PHE A 408 -11.86 27.44 -19.23
CA PHE A 408 -10.54 27.35 -18.56
C PHE A 408 -9.49 28.07 -19.42
N CYS A 409 -9.41 29.39 -19.29
CA CYS A 409 -8.17 30.20 -19.38
C CYS A 409 -8.54 31.69 -19.42
N GLU A 410 -8.52 32.35 -18.27
CA GLU A 410 -8.09 33.76 -18.19
C GLU A 410 -7.15 33.89 -16.99
N GLY A 411 -5.89 34.23 -17.25
CA GLY A 411 -4.92 34.53 -16.19
C GLY A 411 -3.49 34.02 -16.41
N CYS A 412 -2.89 34.28 -17.57
CA CYS A 412 -1.43 34.38 -17.70
C CYS A 412 -1.09 35.44 -18.74
N SER A 413 -0.88 36.66 -18.25
CA SER A 413 -0.06 37.71 -18.84
C SER A 413 0.84 38.26 -17.74
#